data_AF-V8N1K5-F1
#
_entry.id   AF-V8N1K5-F1
#
_cell.length_a   1.000
_cell.length_b   1.000
_cell.length_c   1.000
_cell.angle_alpha   90.00
_cell.angle_beta   90.00
_cell.angle_gamma   90.00
#
_symmetry.space_group_name_H-M   'P 1'
#
loop_
_entity.id
_entity.type
_entity.pdbx_description
1 polymer ?
#
loop_
_entity_poly.entity_id
_entity_poly.type
_entity_poly.pdbx_seq_one_letter_code
_entity_poly.pdbx_strand_id
1 'polypeptide(L)' 'LELTKGRLEKVRIFRAEQFYAVKTGKWYFEFEAVTTGEMRVGWARPNVRPDVELGADDLSYVFNGH' A
#
# COMPACT_ATOMS: atom_id res chain seq x y z
N LEU A 1 -18.82 -6.99 -25.72
CA LEU A 1 -18.38 -5.58 -25.76
C LEU A 1 -17.65 -5.29 -24.46
N GLU A 2 -16.33 -5.25 -24.57
CA GLU A 2 -15.35 -5.02 -23.50
C GLU A 2 -15.49 -3.62 -22.89
N LEU A 3 -16.50 -3.41 -22.05
CA LEU A 3 -16.68 -2.13 -21.36
C LEU A 3 -16.29 -2.17 -19.88
N THR A 4 -16.00 -3.35 -19.32
CA THR A 4 -15.55 -3.50 -17.92
C THR A 4 -14.06 -3.80 -17.78
N LYS A 5 -13.36 -4.14 -18.87
CA LYS A 5 -11.90 -4.37 -18.86
C LYS A 5 -11.07 -3.07 -18.84
N GLY A 6 -11.69 -1.95 -19.24
CA GLY A 6 -11.04 -0.63 -19.35
C GLY A 6 -10.72 0.05 -18.01
N ARG A 7 -11.31 -0.41 -16.91
CA ARG A 7 -10.99 -0.02 -15.53
C ARG A 7 -10.43 -1.22 -14.76
N LEU A 8 -9.41 -1.90 -15.31
CA LEU A 8 -8.44 -2.55 -14.43
C LEU A 8 -8.04 -1.50 -13.39
N GLU A 9 -8.46 -1.77 -12.18
CA GLU A 9 -8.49 -0.88 -11.04
C GLU A 9 -7.06 -0.41 -10.75
N LYS A 10 -6.73 0.81 -11.15
CA LYS A 10 -5.44 1.41 -10.80
C LYS A 10 -5.44 1.69 -9.30
N VAL A 11 -5.11 0.69 -8.51
CA VAL A 11 -4.71 0.85 -7.12
C VAL A 11 -3.52 1.80 -7.10
N ARG A 12 -3.60 2.84 -6.29
CA ARG A 12 -2.49 3.79 -6.10
C ARG A 12 -1.77 3.43 -4.81
N ILE A 13 -0.45 3.29 -4.90
CA ILE A 13 0.39 3.16 -3.72
C ILE A 13 0.72 4.56 -3.21
N PHE A 14 0.22 4.87 -2.02
CA PHE A 14 0.60 6.07 -1.28
C PHE A 14 1.70 5.71 -0.29
N ARG A 15 2.80 6.47 -0.28
CA ARG A 15 3.92 6.25 0.64
C ARG A 15 4.61 7.57 0.98
N ALA A 16 5.23 7.61 2.15
CA ALA A 16 6.13 8.71 2.52
C ALA A 16 7.41 8.71 1.67
N GLU A 17 8.11 9.85 1.64
CA GLU A 17 9.38 9.98 0.93
C GLU A 17 10.45 9.02 1.49
N GLN A 18 11.39 8.57 0.65
CA GLN A 18 12.40 7.58 1.06
C GLN A 18 13.33 8.10 2.16
N PHE A 19 13.54 9.42 2.24
CA PHE A 19 14.42 10.04 3.21
C PHE A 19 13.97 9.81 4.67
N TYR A 20 12.67 9.57 4.88
CA TYR A 20 12.10 9.33 6.21
C TYR A 20 12.10 7.84 6.62
N ALA A 21 12.81 6.97 5.90
CA ALA A 21 12.91 5.56 6.25
C ALA A 21 13.58 5.36 7.62
N VAL A 22 12.79 4.92 8.60
CA VAL A 22 13.26 4.62 9.96
C VAL A 22 14.03 3.29 10.00
N LYS A 23 15.11 3.23 10.79
CA LYS A 23 15.94 2.02 10.94
C LYS A 23 15.88 1.40 12.34
N THR A 24 15.61 2.21 13.36
CA THR A 24 15.58 1.82 14.77
C THR A 24 14.48 2.59 15.51
N GLY A 25 14.17 2.17 16.74
CA GLY A 25 13.12 2.79 17.56
C GLY A 25 11.77 2.10 17.44
N LYS A 26 10.77 2.66 18.13
CA LYS A 26 9.36 2.22 18.07
C LYS A 26 8.54 3.32 17.41
N TRP A 27 7.75 2.94 16.41
CA TRP A 27 6.99 3.88 15.58
C TRP A 27 5.55 3.43 15.48
N TYR A 28 4.65 4.40 15.37
CA TYR A 28 3.21 4.21 15.27
C TYR A 28 2.63 5.29 14.35
N PHE A 29 1.60 4.93 13.58
CA PHE A 29 0.81 5.86 12.78
C PHE A 29 -0.64 5.42 12.76
N GLU A 30 -1.53 6.35 12.46
CA GLU A 30 -2.97 6.11 12.32
C GLU A 30 -3.39 6.28 10.86
N PHE A 31 -4.45 5.57 10.48
CA PHE A 31 -5.07 5.65 9.17
C PHE A 31 -6.59 5.60 9.33
N GLU A 32 -7.29 6.52 8.69
CA GLU A 32 -8.75 6.60 8.70
C GLU A 32 -9.32 6.19 7.33
N ALA A 33 -10.20 5.18 7.34
CA ALA A 33 -10.97 4.79 6.16
C ALA A 33 -12.30 5.56 6.14
N VAL A 34 -12.37 6.64 5.34
CA VAL A 34 -13.59 7.43 5.18
C VAL A 34 -14.68 6.67 4.40
N THR A 35 -14.28 5.74 3.53
CA THR A 35 -15.20 4.89 2.76
C THR A 35 -14.70 3.47 2.81
N THR A 36 -15.60 2.53 3.13
CA THR A 36 -15.30 1.10 3.14
C THR A 36 -14.91 0.63 1.73
N GLY A 37 -13.85 -0.18 1.66
CA GLY A 37 -13.38 -0.79 0.43
C GLY A 37 -12.10 -1.60 0.70
N GLU A 38 -11.56 -2.21 -0.35
CA GLU A 38 -10.27 -2.88 -0.24
C GLU A 38 -9.16 -1.85 0.05
N MET A 39 -8.53 -1.98 1.21
CA MET A 39 -7.45 -1.12 1.65
C MET A 39 -6.35 -1.97 2.27
N ARG A 40 -5.13 -1.81 1.76
CA ARG A 40 -3.93 -2.44 2.31
C ARG A 40 -3.03 -1.39 2.92
N VAL A 41 -2.90 -1.44 4.24
CA VAL A 41 -2.21 -0.42 5.02
C VAL A 41 -1.16 -1.08 5.92
N GLY A 42 0.04 -0.50 5.98
CA GLY A 42 1.12 -1.03 6.79
C GLY A 42 2.47 -0.40 6.44
N TRP A 43 3.54 -1.16 6.68
CA TRP A 43 4.91 -0.72 6.46
C TRP A 43 5.51 -1.35 5.21
N ALA A 44 6.37 -0.62 4.49
CA ALA A 44 7.06 -1.15 3.32
C ALA A 44 8.52 -0.69 3.29
N ARG A 45 9.37 -1.49 2.65
CA ARG A 45 10.75 -1.11 2.34
C ARG A 45 10.75 0.04 1.32
N PRO A 46 11.76 0.93 1.33
CA PRO A 46 11.81 2.07 0.40
C PRO A 46 11.83 1.70 -1.09
N ASN A 47 12.21 0.47 -1.42
CA ASN A 47 12.29 -0.09 -2.77
C ASN A 47 11.03 -0.85 -3.21
N VAL A 48 9.91 -0.71 -2.49
CA VAL A 48 8.60 -1.27 -2.89
C VAL A 48 8.27 -0.89 -4.34
N ARG A 49 7.78 -1.86 -5.09
CA ARG A 49 7.53 -1.72 -6.53
C ARG A 49 6.08 -1.30 -6.78
N PRO A 50 5.83 -0.28 -7.61
CA PRO A 50 4.47 0.20 -7.89
C PRO A 50 3.66 -0.74 -8.79
N ASP A 51 4.33 -1.63 -9.51
CA ASP A 51 3.78 -2.63 -10.42
C ASP A 51 3.52 -3.98 -9.75
N VAL A 52 3.92 -4.15 -8.49
CA VAL A 52 3.67 -5.36 -7.68
C VAL A 52 2.62 -5.04 -6.62
N GLU A 53 1.68 -5.95 -6.45
CA GLU A 53 0.62 -5.85 -5.47
C GLU A 53 1.18 -5.84 -4.03
N LEU A 54 0.70 -4.95 -3.16
CA LEU A 54 1.18 -4.89 -1.78
C LEU A 54 0.89 -6.20 -1.03
N GLY A 55 1.94 -6.77 -0.45
CA GLY A 55 1.94 -8.06 0.27
C GLY A 55 2.24 -9.28 -0.61
N ALA A 56 2.45 -9.11 -1.92
CA ALA A 56 2.79 -10.22 -2.82
C ALA A 56 4.29 -10.58 -2.84
N ASP A 57 5.15 -9.74 -2.25
CA ASP A 57 6.59 -9.94 -2.14
C ASP A 57 7.09 -9.66 -0.70
N ASP A 58 8.42 -9.70 -0.51
CA ASP A 58 9.07 -9.45 0.78
C ASP A 58 9.34 -7.96 1.07
N LEU A 59 8.86 -7.05 0.21
CA LEU A 59 9.11 -5.62 0.32
C LEU A 59 8.01 -4.88 1.08
N SER A 60 6.89 -5.52 1.39
CA SER A 60 5.76 -4.90 2.09
C SER A 60 5.13 -5.80 3.16
N TYR A 61 4.77 -5.20 4.28
CA TYR A 61 4.10 -5.84 5.41
C TYR A 61 2.82 -5.06 5.70
N VAL A 62 1.73 -5.48 5.07
CA VAL A 62 0.45 -4.76 5.07
C VAL A 62 -0.66 -5.63 5.65
N PHE A 63 -1.64 -4.97 6.27
CA PHE A 63 -2.90 -5.57 6.68
C PHE A 63 -3.97 -5.23 5.65
N ASN A 64 -4.80 -6.21 5.28
CA ASN A 64 -6.00 -6.00 4.47
C ASN A 64 -7.20 -5.84 5.41
N GLY A 65 -7.86 -4.68 5.35
CA GLY A 65 -9.00 -4.36 6.22
C GLY A 65 -10.37 -4.81 5.73
N HIS A 66 -10.44 -5.61 4.66
CA HIS A 66 -11.70 -6.16 4.16
C HIS A 66 -12.22 -7.33 4.99
#